data_AF-A0A8C5UDV2-F1
#
_entry.id   AF-A0A8C5UDV2-F1
#
_cell.length_a   1.000
_cell.length_b   1.000
_cell.length_c   1.000
_cell.angle_alpha   90.00
_cell.angle_beta   90.00
_cell.angle_gamma   90.00
#
_symmetry.space_group_name_H-M   'P 1'
#
loop_
_entity.id
_entity.type
_entity.pdbx_description
1 polymer ?
#
loop_
_entity_poly.entity_id
_entity_poly.type
_entity_poly.pdbx_seq_one_letter_code
_entity_poly.pdbx_strand_id
1 'polypeptide(L)'
;AGAVRSTAGPLTPSKNGSPDVRDLTFSLWDYGVFGLMLLISTGIGLFHGLAKGSQKTSEDFFTGGRQMSAVPVGLSLSASFMSAIQVVGVPAEAFRYGAKFLWMCLAQLLNTVLTAQLFLPVFYRLGLTSTYEYLERRFGRSVRLCGTLQYVFVMISGFVAVIIRGVLLVGGPARVLTIAANGSRINFGE
;
A
#
# COMPACT_ATOMS: atom_id res chain seq x y z
N ALA A 1 50.68 -31.05 -11.66
CA ALA A 1 50.09 -31.05 -13.01
C ALA A 1 48.64 -31.52 -12.90
N GLY A 2 47.68 -30.67 -13.27
CA GLY A 2 46.26 -30.97 -13.12
C GLY A 2 45.40 -29.74 -13.40
N ALA A 3 45.48 -29.23 -14.63
CA ALA A 3 44.64 -28.13 -15.11
C ALA A 3 43.26 -28.68 -15.50
N VAL A 4 42.24 -28.39 -14.68
CA VAL A 4 40.84 -28.64 -15.04
C VAL A 4 40.34 -27.44 -15.84
N ARG A 5 40.11 -27.68 -17.12
CA ARG A 5 39.67 -26.75 -18.15
C ARG A 5 38.18 -26.47 -17.97
N SER A 6 37.84 -25.29 -17.42
CA SER A 6 36.46 -24.81 -17.31
C SER A 6 35.97 -24.35 -18.68
N THR A 7 35.01 -25.08 -19.24
CA THR A 7 34.30 -24.76 -20.49
C THR A 7 33.32 -23.61 -20.24
N ALA A 8 33.81 -22.38 -20.29
CA ALA A 8 32.96 -21.21 -20.50
C ALA A 8 32.60 -21.15 -21.98
N GLY A 9 31.33 -21.38 -22.31
CA GLY A 9 30.78 -21.01 -23.61
C GLY A 9 30.91 -19.49 -23.83
N PRO A 10 30.98 -19.02 -25.08
CA PRO A 10 31.20 -17.61 -25.37
C PRO A 10 30.03 -16.78 -24.81
N LEU A 11 30.32 -15.96 -23.80
CA LEU A 11 29.48 -14.84 -23.41
C LEU A 11 29.42 -13.90 -24.61
N THR A 12 28.33 -13.98 -25.38
CA THR A 12 28.01 -12.98 -26.40
C THR A 12 28.02 -11.61 -25.73
N PRO A 13 28.84 -10.65 -26.19
CA PRO A 13 28.87 -9.33 -25.59
C PRO A 13 27.54 -8.65 -25.90
N SER A 14 26.74 -8.41 -24.86
CA SER A 14 25.57 -7.53 -24.92
C SER A 14 26.08 -6.14 -25.31
N LYS A 15 26.04 -5.83 -26.61
CA LYS A 15 26.32 -4.50 -27.12
C LYS A 15 25.27 -3.53 -26.61
N ASN A 16 25.74 -2.32 -26.28
CA ASN A 16 25.03 -1.11 -25.89
C ASN A 16 24.60 -0.97 -24.43
N GLY A 17 25.44 -0.25 -23.68
CA GLY A 17 25.11 0.45 -22.45
C GLY A 17 24.34 1.75 -22.72
N SER A 18 23.10 1.62 -23.19
CA SER A 18 22.08 2.67 -23.15
C SER A 18 20.71 1.98 -23.20
N PRO A 19 19.83 2.13 -22.20
CA PRO A 19 18.50 1.51 -22.23
C PRO A 19 17.77 2.00 -23.48
N ASP A 20 17.36 1.07 -24.35
CA ASP A 20 16.62 1.39 -25.56
C ASP A 20 15.29 2.04 -25.13
N VAL A 21 15.03 3.27 -25.58
CA VAL A 21 13.85 4.08 -25.17
C VAL A 21 12.52 3.38 -25.49
N ARG A 22 12.56 2.35 -26.34
CA ARG A 22 11.45 1.45 -26.66
C ARG A 22 11.02 0.56 -25.49
N ASP A 23 11.93 0.21 -24.58
CA ASP A 23 11.64 -0.60 -23.38
C ASP A 23 10.96 0.22 -22.27
N LEU A 24 10.96 1.56 -22.40
CA LEU A 24 10.34 2.51 -21.47
C LEU A 24 8.94 2.96 -21.92
N THR A 25 8.47 2.48 -23.07
CA THR A 25 7.13 2.79 -23.58
C THR A 25 6.18 1.66 -23.22
N PHE A 26 5.03 1.98 -22.62
CA PHE A 26 4.01 0.99 -22.26
C PHE A 26 3.63 0.15 -23.48
N SER A 27 3.81 -1.16 -23.36
CA SER A 27 3.43 -2.11 -24.39
C SER A 27 1.91 -2.13 -24.53
N LEU A 28 1.42 -2.48 -25.73
CA LEU A 28 0.00 -2.75 -25.97
C LEU A 28 -0.57 -3.76 -24.95
N TRP A 29 0.28 -4.70 -24.50
CA TRP A 29 -0.08 -5.68 -23.47
C TRP A 29 -0.29 -5.05 -22.09
N ASP A 30 0.50 -4.05 -21.70
CA ASP A 30 0.37 -3.38 -20.41
C ASP A 30 -0.94 -2.60 -20.34
N TYR A 31 -1.31 -1.92 -21.43
CA TYR A 31 -2.62 -1.27 -21.55
C TYR A 31 -3.76 -2.28 -21.51
N GLY A 32 -3.60 -3.45 -22.14
CA GLY A 32 -4.57 -4.54 -22.08
C GLY A 32 -4.79 -5.03 -20.66
N VAL A 33 -3.72 -5.29 -19.91
CA VAL A 33 -3.79 -5.73 -18.50
C VAL A 33 -4.39 -4.63 -17.61
N PHE A 34 -3.99 -3.38 -17.80
CA PHE A 34 -4.52 -2.24 -17.05
C PHE A 34 -6.02 -2.04 -17.29
N GLY A 35 -6.44 -2.08 -18.56
CA GLY A 35 -7.85 -2.01 -18.93
C GLY A 35 -8.65 -3.17 -18.35
N LEU A 36 -8.12 -4.39 -18.43
CA LEU A 36 -8.76 -5.58 -17.85
C LEU A 36 -8.89 -5.48 -16.33
N MET A 37 -7.85 -5.03 -15.62
CA MET A 37 -7.89 -4.81 -14.17
C MET A 37 -9.00 -3.84 -13.79
N LEU A 38 -9.10 -2.70 -14.48
CA LEU A 38 -10.15 -1.71 -14.24
C LEU A 38 -11.53 -2.28 -14.53
N LEU A 39 -11.69 -3.01 -15.64
CA LEU A 39 -12.96 -3.63 -16.01
C LEU A 39 -13.42 -4.67 -14.99
N ILE A 40 -12.51 -5.51 -14.48
CA ILE A 40 -12.83 -6.48 -13.43
C ILE A 40 -13.20 -5.76 -12.12
N SER A 41 -12.40 -4.78 -11.70
CA SER A 41 -12.64 -4.03 -10.47
C SER A 41 -13.99 -3.28 -10.50
N THR A 42 -14.24 -2.54 -11.58
CA THR A 42 -15.51 -1.83 -11.79
C THR A 42 -16.65 -2.81 -12.01
N GLY A 43 -16.42 -3.93 -12.69
CA GLY A 43 -17.40 -4.99 -12.93
C GLY A 43 -17.90 -5.61 -11.62
N ILE A 44 -16.99 -5.96 -10.70
CA ILE A 44 -17.36 -6.48 -9.37
C ILE A 44 -18.11 -5.41 -8.57
N GLY A 45 -17.64 -4.17 -8.57
CA GLY A 45 -18.30 -3.05 -7.88
C GLY A 45 -19.70 -2.76 -8.41
N LEU A 46 -19.86 -2.74 -9.73
CA LEU A 46 -21.14 -2.50 -10.40
C LEU A 46 -22.08 -3.69 -10.26
N PHE A 47 -21.57 -4.92 -10.34
CA PHE A 47 -22.35 -6.14 -10.10
C PHE A 47 -22.89 -6.14 -8.66
N HIS A 48 -22.07 -5.87 -7.65
CA HIS A 48 -22.55 -5.75 -6.28
C HIS A 48 -23.48 -4.55 -6.06
N GLY A 49 -23.25 -3.42 -6.73
CA GLY A 49 -24.08 -2.21 -6.63
C GLY A 49 -25.45 -2.35 -7.31
N LEU A 50 -25.53 -3.08 -8.43
CA LEU A 50 -26.77 -3.29 -9.19
C LEU A 50 -27.53 -4.55 -8.78
N ALA A 51 -26.84 -5.67 -8.50
CA ALA A 51 -27.48 -6.93 -8.12
C ALA A 51 -28.03 -6.91 -6.69
N LYS A 52 -27.45 -6.08 -5.81
CA LYS A 52 -27.90 -5.89 -4.43
C LYS A 52 -28.70 -4.59 -4.32
N GLY A 53 -29.76 -4.48 -5.13
CA GLY A 53 -30.64 -3.32 -5.18
C GLY A 53 -31.03 -2.84 -3.79
N SER A 54 -30.54 -1.64 -3.44
CA SER A 54 -30.77 -0.93 -2.18
C SER A 54 -30.40 -1.72 -0.91
N GLN A 55 -29.17 -1.54 -0.42
CA GLN A 55 -28.82 -1.83 0.98
C GLN A 55 -29.74 -0.99 1.88
N LYS A 56 -30.75 -1.64 2.47
CA LYS A 56 -31.87 -0.98 3.16
C LYS A 56 -31.48 -0.27 4.46
N THR A 57 -30.25 -0.44 4.97
CA THR A 57 -29.78 0.22 6.19
C THR A 57 -28.25 0.38 6.18
N SER A 58 -27.74 1.54 6.60
CA SER A 58 -26.30 1.83 6.67
C SER A 58 -25.51 0.81 7.51
N GLU A 59 -26.14 0.21 8.52
CA GLU A 59 -25.54 -0.82 9.37
C GLU A 59 -25.23 -2.11 8.61
N ASP A 60 -26.06 -2.54 7.66
CA ASP A 60 -25.81 -3.73 6.82
C ASP A 60 -24.68 -3.51 5.82
N PHE A 61 -24.41 -2.25 5.45
CA PHE A 61 -23.27 -1.89 4.61
C PHE A 61 -21.96 -1.94 5.40
N PHE A 62 -21.93 -1.40 6.63
CA PHE A 62 -20.71 -1.35 7.44
C PHE A 62 -20.39 -2.65 8.18
N THR A 63 -21.40 -3.47 8.52
CA THR A 63 -21.21 -4.70 9.30
C THR A 63 -21.32 -5.98 8.47
N GLY A 64 -21.69 -5.89 7.18
CA GLY A 64 -21.83 -7.03 6.29
C GLY A 64 -22.84 -8.08 6.79
N GLY A 65 -23.80 -7.68 7.62
CA GLY A 65 -24.78 -8.56 8.26
C GLY A 65 -24.23 -9.46 9.37
N ARG A 66 -22.99 -9.25 9.86
CA ARG A 66 -22.31 -10.07 10.89
C ARG A 66 -22.24 -11.59 10.60
N GLN A 67 -22.60 -12.03 9.39
CA GLN A 67 -22.59 -13.44 8.96
C GLN A 67 -21.36 -13.81 8.10
N MET A 68 -20.42 -12.89 7.90
CA MET A 68 -19.22 -13.18 7.12
C MET A 68 -18.27 -14.10 7.87
N SER A 69 -17.81 -15.15 7.19
CA SER A 69 -16.77 -16.06 7.68
C SER A 69 -15.47 -15.32 8.01
N ALA A 70 -14.68 -15.83 8.96
CA ALA A 70 -13.44 -15.21 9.39
C ALA A 70 -12.40 -15.06 8.25
N VAL A 71 -12.45 -15.94 7.25
CA VAL A 71 -11.51 -15.97 6.12
C VAL A 71 -11.66 -14.73 5.21
N PRO A 72 -12.83 -14.41 4.63
CA PRO A 72 -12.98 -13.21 3.80
C PRO A 72 -12.76 -11.90 4.58
N VAL A 73 -13.09 -11.88 5.87
CA VAL A 73 -12.80 -10.71 6.74
C VAL A 73 -11.30 -10.53 6.91
N GLY A 74 -10.57 -11.62 7.19
CA GLY A 74 -9.11 -11.61 7.27
C GLY A 74 -8.46 -11.14 5.97
N LEU A 75 -8.90 -11.66 4.83
CA LEU A 75 -8.41 -11.25 3.50
C LEU A 75 -8.66 -9.77 3.23
N SER A 76 -9.84 -9.24 3.55
CA SER A 76 -10.16 -7.81 3.39
C SER A 76 -9.31 -6.92 4.30
N LEU A 77 -9.04 -7.37 5.53
CA LEU A 77 -8.19 -6.65 6.47
C LEU A 77 -6.74 -6.63 5.98
N SER A 78 -6.22 -7.77 5.52
CA SER A 78 -4.88 -7.87 4.91
C SER A 78 -4.75 -6.98 3.66
N ALA A 79 -5.77 -6.97 2.79
CA ALA A 79 -5.80 -6.10 1.61
C ALA A 79 -5.78 -4.61 1.99
N SER A 80 -6.49 -4.23 3.07
CA SER A 80 -6.55 -2.85 3.56
C SER A 80 -5.22 -2.37 4.17
N PHE A 81 -4.38 -3.30 4.66
CA PHE A 81 -3.04 -2.96 5.16
C PHE A 81 -2.01 -2.75 4.05
N MET A 82 -2.25 -3.28 2.84
CA MET A 82 -1.33 -3.11 1.71
C MET A 82 -1.45 -1.71 1.12
N SER A 83 -0.34 -0.98 1.10
CA SER A 83 -0.23 0.35 0.49
C SER A 83 0.91 0.38 -0.52
N ALA A 84 0.79 1.23 -1.54
CA ALA A 84 1.85 1.45 -2.54
C ALA A 84 3.19 1.84 -1.88
N ILE A 85 3.14 2.60 -0.78
CA ILE A 85 4.33 2.98 -0.01
C ILE A 85 5.02 1.75 0.58
N GLN A 86 4.28 0.75 1.07
CA GLN A 86 4.88 -0.47 1.61
C GLN A 86 5.46 -1.34 0.50
N VAL A 87 4.76 -1.48 -0.63
CA VAL A 87 5.20 -2.33 -1.76
C VAL A 87 6.57 -1.89 -2.30
N VAL A 88 6.79 -0.58 -2.40
CA VAL A 88 8.08 -0.03 -2.85
C VAL A 88 9.05 0.23 -1.68
N GLY A 89 8.52 0.60 -0.50
CA GLY A 89 9.32 0.98 0.67
C GLY A 89 9.98 -0.21 1.36
N VAL A 90 9.27 -1.33 1.53
CA VAL A 90 9.81 -2.55 2.15
C VAL A 90 11.07 -3.07 1.45
N PRO A 91 11.09 -3.28 0.12
CA PRO A 91 12.32 -3.69 -0.54
C PRO A 91 13.40 -2.61 -0.46
N ALA A 92 13.06 -1.32 -0.59
CA ALA A 92 14.02 -0.23 -0.45
C ALA A 92 14.71 -0.22 0.93
N GLU A 93 13.96 -0.50 2.00
CA GLU A 93 14.51 -0.65 3.35
C GLU A 93 15.32 -1.94 3.51
N ALA A 94 14.85 -3.06 2.96
CA ALA A 94 15.55 -4.33 2.99
C ALA A 94 16.92 -4.24 2.28
N PHE A 95 17.00 -3.57 1.11
CA PHE A 95 18.26 -3.34 0.40
C PHE A 95 19.22 -2.45 1.19
N ARG A 96 18.70 -1.48 1.95
CA ARG A 96 19.53 -0.50 2.68
C ARG A 96 20.00 -0.98 4.05
N TYR A 97 19.17 -1.76 4.76
CA TYR A 97 19.44 -2.20 6.14
C TYR A 97 19.74 -3.71 6.26
N GLY A 98 19.57 -4.49 5.19
CA GLY A 98 19.92 -5.91 5.14
C GLY A 98 19.22 -6.74 6.22
N ALA A 99 19.99 -7.56 6.94
CA ALA A 99 19.48 -8.47 7.96
C ALA A 99 18.73 -7.79 9.12
N LYS A 100 18.95 -6.49 9.40
CA LYS A 100 18.21 -5.75 10.44
C LYS A 100 16.71 -5.66 10.13
N PHE A 101 16.35 -5.69 8.85
CA PHE A 101 14.96 -5.67 8.39
C PHE A 101 14.17 -6.90 8.89
N LEU A 102 14.81 -8.06 9.08
CA LEU A 102 14.17 -9.26 9.61
C LEU A 102 13.61 -9.05 11.02
N TRP A 103 14.30 -8.25 11.85
CA TRP A 103 13.82 -7.93 13.19
C TRP A 103 12.55 -7.09 13.16
N MET A 104 12.45 -6.18 12.18
CA MET A 104 11.24 -5.38 11.95
C MET A 104 10.07 -6.26 11.49
N CYS A 105 10.31 -7.21 10.58
CA CYS A 105 9.29 -8.18 10.17
C CYS A 105 8.79 -9.05 11.34
N LEU A 106 9.71 -9.54 12.18
CA LEU A 106 9.35 -10.32 13.37
C LEU A 106 8.53 -9.51 14.37
N ALA A 107 8.92 -8.26 14.64
CA ALA A 107 8.16 -7.36 15.50
C ALA A 107 6.75 -7.09 14.95
N GLN A 108 6.62 -6.91 13.63
CA GLN A 108 5.33 -6.70 12.98
C GLN A 108 4.42 -7.93 13.10
N LEU A 109 4.97 -9.13 12.88
CA LEU A 109 4.23 -10.38 13.02
C LEU A 109 3.76 -10.61 14.46
N LEU A 110 4.64 -10.36 15.44
CA LEU A 110 4.31 -10.43 16.86
C LEU A 110 3.19 -9.44 17.21
N ASN A 111 3.28 -8.20 16.73
CA ASN A 111 2.26 -7.16 16.97
C ASN A 111 0.89 -7.57 16.41
N THR A 112 0.83 -8.16 15.22
CA THR A 112 -0.42 -8.66 14.63
C THR A 112 -1.03 -9.78 15.46
N VAL A 113 -0.23 -10.76 15.90
CA VAL A 113 -0.70 -11.87 16.73
C VAL A 113 -1.20 -11.36 18.09
N LEU A 114 -0.43 -10.49 18.75
CA LEU A 114 -0.78 -9.91 20.04
C LEU A 114 -2.08 -9.09 19.94
N THR A 115 -2.22 -8.30 18.87
CA THR A 115 -3.43 -7.52 18.63
C THR A 115 -4.64 -8.42 18.42
N ALA A 116 -4.51 -9.47 17.61
CA ALA A 116 -5.58 -10.43 17.37
C ALA A 116 -6.01 -11.18 18.63
N GLN A 117 -5.08 -11.51 19.55
CA GLN A 117 -5.42 -12.25 20.77
C GLN A 117 -5.99 -11.35 21.87
N LEU A 118 -5.49 -10.13 22.03
CA LEU A 118 -5.92 -9.24 23.11
C LEU A 118 -7.11 -8.36 22.76
N PHE A 119 -7.11 -7.75 21.56
CA PHE A 119 -8.11 -6.76 21.19
C PHE A 119 -9.35 -7.40 20.56
N LEU A 120 -9.19 -8.43 19.75
CA LEU A 120 -10.32 -9.10 19.09
C LEU A 120 -11.39 -9.63 20.07
N PRO A 121 -11.07 -10.33 21.18
CA PRO A 121 -12.11 -10.80 22.10
C PRO A 121 -12.83 -9.66 22.82
N VAL A 122 -12.14 -8.53 23.05
CA VAL A 122 -12.74 -7.35 23.69
C VAL A 122 -13.73 -6.68 22.72
N PHE A 123 -13.32 -6.42 21.48
CA PHE A 123 -14.20 -5.80 20.48
C PHE A 123 -15.40 -6.67 20.12
N TYR A 124 -15.19 -7.99 20.01
CA TYR A 124 -16.28 -8.91 19.68
C TYR A 124 -17.35 -8.99 20.78
N ARG A 125 -16.94 -8.96 22.06
CA ARG A 125 -17.88 -8.98 23.20
C ARG A 125 -18.70 -7.70 23.33
N LEU A 126 -18.12 -6.54 23.02
CA LEU A 126 -18.82 -5.25 23.11
C LEU A 126 -19.67 -4.94 21.86
N GLY A 127 -19.50 -5.69 20.77
CA GLY A 127 -20.31 -5.54 19.55
C GLY A 127 -20.16 -4.18 18.85
N LEU A 128 -19.02 -3.52 19.04
CA LEU A 128 -18.78 -2.17 18.53
C LEU A 128 -18.38 -2.21 17.05
N THR A 129 -18.88 -1.26 16.28
CA THR A 129 -18.59 -1.13 14.84
C THR A 129 -17.38 -0.24 14.56
N SER A 130 -16.96 0.57 15.54
CA SER A 130 -15.81 1.47 15.43
C SER A 130 -14.94 1.46 16.69
N THR A 131 -13.62 1.41 16.51
CA THR A 131 -12.63 1.51 17.60
C THR A 131 -12.79 2.79 18.42
N TYR A 132 -13.22 3.89 17.78
CA TYR A 132 -13.43 5.17 18.46
C TYR A 132 -14.66 5.17 19.38
N GLU A 133 -15.66 4.33 19.11
CA GLU A 133 -16.82 4.17 19.99
C GLU A 133 -16.40 3.53 21.33
N TYR A 134 -15.44 2.60 21.29
CA TYR A 134 -14.86 2.04 22.51
C TYR A 134 -14.19 3.11 23.37
N LEU A 135 -13.39 3.98 22.75
CA LEU A 135 -12.71 5.08 23.44
C LEU A 135 -13.71 6.07 24.03
N GLU A 136 -14.79 6.39 23.32
CA GLU A 136 -15.84 7.29 23.79
C GLU A 136 -16.60 6.72 24.99
N ARG A 137 -16.97 5.43 24.98
CA ARG A 137 -17.65 4.80 26.13
C ARG A 137 -16.78 4.68 27.38
N ARG A 138 -15.47 4.46 27.22
CA ARG A 138 -14.56 4.25 28.37
C ARG A 138 -13.98 5.54 28.96
N PHE A 139 -13.68 6.52 28.11
CA PHE A 139 -12.94 7.73 28.48
C PHE A 139 -13.65 9.04 28.12
N GLY A 140 -14.82 8.97 27.46
CA GLY A 140 -15.61 10.13 27.05
C GLY A 140 -15.22 10.72 25.70
N ARG A 141 -16.01 11.70 25.25
CA ARG A 141 -15.92 12.30 23.91
C ARG A 141 -14.59 13.02 23.65
N SER A 142 -13.94 13.55 24.68
CA SER A 142 -12.66 14.25 24.56
C SER A 142 -11.54 13.34 24.04
N VAL A 143 -11.46 12.08 24.50
CA VAL A 143 -10.42 11.15 24.06
C VAL A 143 -10.65 10.68 22.62
N ARG A 144 -11.91 10.54 22.20
CA ARG A 144 -12.26 10.27 20.80
C ARG A 144 -11.79 11.39 19.87
N LEU A 145 -12.00 12.65 20.26
CA LEU A 145 -11.52 13.81 19.50
C LEU A 145 -9.99 13.84 19.46
N CYS A 146 -9.31 13.66 20.60
CA CYS A 146 -7.85 13.60 20.63
C CYS A 146 -7.28 12.49 19.74
N GLY A 147 -7.83 11.28 19.78
CA GLY A 147 -7.39 10.17 18.93
C GLY A 147 -7.60 10.44 17.44
N THR A 148 -8.74 11.04 17.08
CA THR A 148 -9.02 11.40 15.68
C THR A 148 -8.08 12.51 15.20
N LEU A 149 -7.85 13.54 16.02
CA LEU A 149 -6.93 14.63 15.71
C LEU A 149 -5.49 14.12 15.60
N GLN A 150 -5.07 13.22 16.48
CA GLN A 150 -3.75 12.59 16.40
C GLN A 150 -3.59 11.80 15.09
N TYR A 151 -4.61 11.03 14.70
CA TYR A 151 -4.57 10.28 13.45
C TYR A 151 -4.48 11.19 12.22
N VAL A 152 -5.30 12.25 12.18
CA VAL A 152 -5.27 13.25 11.10
C VAL A 152 -3.91 13.94 11.05
N PHE A 153 -3.36 14.31 12.21
CA PHE A 153 -2.04 14.94 12.32
C PHE A 153 -0.93 14.04 11.79
N VAL A 154 -0.91 12.75 12.18
CA VAL A 154 0.07 11.77 11.67
C VAL A 154 -0.05 11.63 10.16
N MET A 155 -1.28 11.53 9.62
CA MET A 155 -1.49 11.46 8.17
C MET A 155 -0.97 12.69 7.44
N ILE A 156 -1.35 13.90 7.87
CA ILE A 156 -0.88 15.16 7.25
C ILE A 156 0.64 15.26 7.34
N SER A 157 1.22 14.98 8.50
CA SER A 157 2.67 15.04 8.70
C SER A 157 3.41 14.05 7.79
N GLY A 158 2.87 12.85 7.59
CA GLY A 158 3.41 11.83 6.70
C GLY A 158 3.39 12.29 5.23
N PHE A 159 2.26 12.82 4.76
CA PHE A 159 2.16 13.36 3.40
C PHE A 159 3.12 14.53 3.16
N VAL A 160 3.19 15.48 4.10
CA VAL A 160 4.10 16.62 4.01
C VAL A 160 5.55 16.17 3.99
N ALA A 161 5.94 15.19 4.82
CA ALA A 161 7.30 14.66 4.83
C ALA A 161 7.69 14.01 3.49
N VAL A 162 6.78 13.25 2.87
CA VAL A 162 6.99 12.65 1.54
C VAL A 162 7.15 13.74 0.47
N ILE A 163 6.30 14.76 0.47
CA ILE A 163 6.38 15.88 -0.48
C ILE A 163 7.69 16.63 -0.31
N ILE A 164 8.07 16.98 0.92
CA ILE A 164 9.32 17.70 1.20
C ILE A 164 10.52 16.89 0.72
N ARG A 165 10.58 15.57 1.02
CA ARG A 165 11.65 14.71 0.50
C ARG A 165 11.66 14.68 -1.02
N GLY A 166 10.50 14.56 -1.67
CA GLY A 166 10.41 14.59 -3.13
C GLY A 166 10.94 15.89 -3.72
N VAL A 167 10.54 17.03 -3.14
CA VAL A 167 10.98 18.37 -3.57
C VAL A 167 12.49 18.57 -3.36
N LEU A 168 13.03 18.10 -2.24
CA LEU A 168 14.47 18.18 -1.96
C LEU A 168 15.30 17.36 -2.96
N LEU A 169 14.83 16.17 -3.34
CA LEU A 169 15.51 15.34 -4.34
C LEU A 169 15.54 15.99 -5.74
N VAL A 170 14.52 16.77 -6.10
CA VAL A 170 14.44 17.48 -7.39
C VAL A 170 15.28 18.78 -7.42
N GLY A 171 15.82 19.19 -6.27
CA GLY A 171 16.64 20.41 -6.15
C GLY A 171 15.86 21.65 -5.74
N GLY A 172 14.68 21.50 -5.12
CA GLY A 172 13.93 22.58 -4.48
C GLY A 172 12.57 22.92 -5.14
N PRO A 173 11.73 23.70 -4.44
CA PRO A 173 10.34 23.95 -4.86
C PRO A 173 10.24 24.76 -6.15
N ALA A 174 11.19 25.66 -6.41
CA ALA A 174 11.22 26.46 -7.64
C ALA A 174 11.39 25.57 -8.89
N ARG A 175 12.33 24.62 -8.83
CA ARG A 175 12.56 23.64 -9.92
C ARG A 175 11.33 22.78 -10.16
N VAL A 176 10.67 22.31 -9.11
CA VAL A 176 9.42 21.54 -9.21
C VAL A 176 8.32 22.35 -9.90
N LEU A 177 8.14 23.61 -9.52
CA LEU A 177 7.12 24.47 -10.13
C LEU A 177 7.43 24.77 -11.60
N THR A 178 8.70 24.99 -11.96
CA THR A 178 9.10 25.23 -13.35
C THR A 178 8.92 23.98 -14.22
N ILE A 179 9.20 22.79 -13.69
CA ILE A 179 8.97 21.50 -14.37
C ILE A 179 7.46 21.28 -14.58
N ALA A 180 6.64 21.55 -13.56
CA ALA A 180 5.18 21.44 -13.64
C ALA A 180 4.56 22.45 -14.61
N ALA A 181 5.05 23.70 -14.63
CA ALA A 181 4.55 24.76 -15.51
C ALA A 181 4.91 24.53 -16.99
N ASN A 182 6.04 23.88 -17.27
CA ASN A 182 6.47 23.55 -18.64
C ASN A 182 5.78 22.31 -19.22
N GLY A 183 4.75 21.77 -18.54
CA GLY A 183 3.98 20.63 -19.01
C GLY A 183 4.83 19.38 -19.20
N SER A 184 5.97 19.26 -18.49
CA SER A 184 6.94 18.22 -18.79
C SER A 184 6.29 16.85 -18.56
N ARG A 185 6.12 16.11 -19.65
CA ARG A 185 6.03 14.66 -19.64
C ARG A 185 7.14 14.16 -18.72
N ILE A 186 6.83 13.27 -17.79
CA ILE A 186 7.82 12.66 -16.89
C ILE A 186 8.87 11.97 -17.78
N ASN A 187 10.01 12.64 -18.01
CA ASN A 187 11.15 12.06 -18.72
C ASN A 187 11.98 11.33 -17.67
N PHE A 188 11.87 9.99 -17.65
CA PHE A 188 12.62 9.10 -16.76
C PHE A 188 14.08 8.88 -17.22
N GLY A 189 14.64 9.79 -18.01
CA GLY A 189 15.96 9.64 -18.61
C GLY A 189 16.76 10.93 -18.50
N GLU A 190 17.32 11.17 -17.32
CA GLU A 190 18.66 11.72 -17.10
C GLU A 190 19.25 11.10 -15.82
#